data_AF-A0A2N3DXE2-F1
#
_entry.id   AF-A0A2N3DXE2-F1
#
_cell.length_a   1.000
_cell.length_b   1.000
_cell.length_c   1.000
_cell.angle_alpha   90.00
_cell.angle_beta   90.00
_cell.angle_gamma   90.00
#
_symmetry.space_group_name_H-M   'P 1'
#
loop_
_entity.id
_entity.type
_entity.pdbx_description
1 polymer ?
#
loop_
_entity_poly.entity_id
_entity_poly.type
_entity_poly.pdbx_seq_one_letter_code
_entity_poly.pdbx_strand_id
1 'polypeptide(L)'
;MTGKFWPALFAAAALYNFAAGLPPLLIPSLSAENLGLPPYDPQHIIIAQLAGLLICLFGIGYAMVAMGTPGGREIVILGTIGKLGVVLLVAGHLLWGHAPLGLAIAAGGDFLFALAFLVYLTKGRDARPVPA
;
A
#
# COMPACT_ATOMS: atom_id res chain seq x y z
N MET A 1 -10.08 13.58 21.86
CA MET A 1 -8.63 13.40 21.63
C MET A 1 -8.28 13.99 20.28
N THR A 2 -7.72 15.20 20.24
CA THR A 2 -7.25 15.88 19.01
C THR A 2 -5.95 15.22 18.54
N GLY A 3 -6.03 13.94 18.19
CA GLY A 3 -4.86 13.12 17.88
C GLY A 3 -4.42 13.31 16.44
N LYS A 4 -3.42 14.16 16.20
CA LYS A 4 -2.74 14.30 14.90
C LYS A 4 -2.09 13.00 14.39
N PHE A 5 -2.02 11.97 15.23
CA PHE A 5 -1.42 10.67 14.92
C PHE A 5 -2.03 10.01 13.68
N TRP A 6 -3.36 9.88 13.60
CA TRP A 6 -3.98 9.17 12.47
C TRP A 6 -3.78 9.89 11.13
N PRO A 7 -4.04 11.21 11.01
CA PRO A 7 -3.70 11.95 9.80
C PRO A 7 -2.22 11.82 9.41
N ALA A 8 -1.29 11.90 10.37
CA ALA A 8 0.14 11.74 10.11
C ALA A 8 0.49 10.32 9.63
N LEU A 9 -0.12 9.29 10.21
CA LEU A 9 0.07 7.90 9.80
C LEU A 9 -0.42 7.65 8.38
N PHE A 10 -1.59 8.20 8.01
CA PHE A 10 -2.10 8.08 6.64
C PHE A 10 -1.30 8.92 5.63
N ALA A 11 -0.76 10.07 6.04
CA ALA A 11 0.18 10.83 5.22
C ALA A 11 1.49 10.05 4.99
N ALA A 12 2.01 9.40 6.02
CA ALA A 12 3.17 8.51 5.90
C ALA A 12 2.87 7.31 5.00
N ALA A 13 1.67 6.71 5.11
CA ALA A 13 1.23 5.65 4.21
C ALA A 13 1.13 6.14 2.76
N ALA A 14 0.62 7.35 2.53
CA ALA A 14 0.56 7.94 1.20
C ALA A 14 1.96 8.10 0.59
N LEU A 15 2.88 8.70 1.34
CA LEU A 15 4.26 8.90 0.90
C LEU A 15 4.97 7.57 0.62
N TYR A 16 4.77 6.57 1.48
CA TYR A 16 5.30 5.23 1.28
C TYR A 16 4.84 4.60 -0.04
N ASN A 17 3.54 4.69 -0.35
CA ASN A 17 3.01 4.15 -1.60
C ASN A 17 3.51 4.95 -2.81
N PHE A 18 3.63 6.28 -2.74
CA PHE A 18 4.23 7.03 -3.84
C PHE A 18 5.70 6.68 -4.05
N ALA A 19 6.47 6.48 -2.98
CA ALA A 19 7.87 6.06 -3.08
C ALA A 19 8.00 4.67 -3.73
N ALA A 20 7.07 3.75 -3.46
CA ALA A 20 7.06 2.42 -4.06
C ALA A 20 6.47 2.40 -5.49
N GLY A 21 5.48 3.25 -5.79
CA GLY A 21 4.70 3.21 -7.02
C GLY A 21 5.22 4.11 -8.14
N LEU A 22 5.82 5.26 -7.82
CA LEU A 22 6.33 6.19 -8.83
C LEU A 22 7.50 5.61 -9.65
N PRO A 23 8.50 4.92 -9.07
CA PRO A 23 9.59 4.33 -9.85
C PRO A 23 9.12 3.33 -10.93
N PRO A 24 8.32 2.29 -10.62
CA PRO A 24 7.86 1.37 -11.66
C PRO A 24 6.88 2.03 -12.66
N LEU A 25 6.24 3.15 -12.31
CA LEU A 25 5.38 3.91 -13.20
C LEU A 25 6.15 4.77 -14.21
N LEU A 26 7.15 5.53 -13.74
CA LEU A 26 7.85 6.54 -14.53
C LEU A 26 9.15 6.02 -15.17
N ILE A 27 9.82 5.08 -14.50
CA ILE A 27 11.12 4.53 -14.89
C ILE A 27 11.15 3.00 -14.74
N PRO A 28 10.22 2.26 -15.39
CA PRO A 28 9.99 0.83 -15.17
C PRO A 28 11.22 -0.04 -15.35
N SER A 29 12.04 0.20 -16.38
CA SER A 29 13.27 -0.57 -16.62
C SER A 29 14.29 -0.43 -15.50
N LEU A 30 14.55 0.80 -15.03
CA LEU A 30 15.48 1.03 -13.92
C LEU A 30 14.94 0.46 -12.60
N SER A 31 13.62 0.56 -12.40
CA SER A 31 12.97 -0.03 -11.22
C SER A 31 13.07 -1.56 -11.22
N ALA A 32 12.88 -2.19 -12.39
CA ALA A 32 12.98 -3.64 -12.54
C ALA A 32 14.41 -4.13 -12.25
N GLU A 33 15.43 -3.45 -12.78
CA GLU A 33 16.83 -3.76 -12.54
C GLU A 33 17.17 -3.73 -11.04
N ASN A 34 16.73 -2.68 -10.33
CA ASN A 34 16.93 -2.54 -8.88
C ASN A 34 16.22 -3.64 -8.06
N LEU A 35 15.17 -4.24 -8.59
CA LEU A 35 14.46 -5.36 -7.99
C LEU A 35 15.02 -6.72 -8.42
N GLY A 36 16.06 -6.76 -9.26
CA GLY A 36 16.65 -7.99 -9.80
C GLY A 36 15.79 -8.65 -10.88
N LEU A 37 14.89 -7.90 -11.52
CA LEU A 37 14.00 -8.37 -12.58
C LEU A 37 14.59 -8.05 -13.97
N PRO A 38 14.29 -8.85 -15.01
CA PRO A 38 14.71 -8.56 -16.39
C PRO A 38 14.13 -7.22 -16.87
N PRO A 39 14.96 -6.20 -17.12
CA PRO A 39 14.49 -4.80 -17.20
C PRO A 39 13.99 -4.37 -18.59
N TYR A 40 14.11 -5.23 -19.60
CA TYR A 40 13.88 -4.87 -21.01
C TYR A 40 12.85 -5.74 -21.74
N ASP A 41 12.08 -6.57 -21.03
CA ASP A 41 10.94 -7.24 -21.64
C ASP A 41 9.76 -6.26 -21.77
N PRO A 42 9.23 -5.99 -22.98
CA PRO A 42 8.10 -5.08 -23.17
C PRO A 42 6.86 -5.45 -22.35
N GLN A 43 6.62 -6.75 -22.11
CA GLN A 43 5.51 -7.22 -21.29
C GLN A 43 5.74 -6.89 -19.81
N HIS A 44 6.98 -6.96 -19.33
CA HIS A 44 7.31 -6.56 -17.95
C HIS A 44 7.16 -5.06 -17.74
N ILE A 45 7.47 -4.24 -18.74
CA ILE A 45 7.36 -2.78 -18.66
C ILE A 45 5.92 -2.35 -18.38
N ILE A 46 4.95 -2.83 -19.17
CA ILE A 46 3.55 -2.47 -18.97
C ILE A 46 3.00 -2.98 -17.63
N ILE A 47 3.38 -4.20 -17.22
CA ILE A 47 2.97 -4.76 -15.92
C ILE A 47 3.54 -3.95 -14.76
N ALA A 48 4.81 -3.52 -14.84
CA ALA A 48 5.42 -2.65 -13.83
C ALA A 48 4.70 -1.31 -13.75
N GLN A 49 4.36 -0.70 -14.90
CA GLN A 49 3.63 0.57 -14.90
C GLN A 49 2.22 0.44 -14.34
N LEU A 50 1.51 -0.64 -14.67
CA LEU A 50 0.19 -0.93 -14.10
C LEU A 50 0.28 -1.12 -12.58
N ALA A 51 1.25 -1.88 -12.10
CA ALA A 51 1.49 -2.05 -10.67
C ALA A 51 1.80 -0.69 -10.00
N GLY A 52 2.70 0.10 -10.58
CA GLY A 52 3.07 1.42 -10.09
C GLY A 52 1.89 2.38 -10.02
N LEU A 53 1.03 2.38 -11.05
CA LEU A 53 -0.21 3.17 -11.06
C LEU A 53 -1.15 2.76 -9.92
N LEU A 54 -1.39 1.46 -9.74
CA LEU A 54 -2.27 0.95 -8.68
C LEU A 54 -1.72 1.26 -7.28
N ILE A 55 -0.40 1.14 -7.09
CA ILE A 55 0.27 1.53 -5.84
C ILE A 55 0.10 3.04 -5.59
N CYS A 56 0.29 3.88 -6.61
CA CYS A 56 0.05 5.32 -6.50
C CYS A 56 -1.42 5.64 -6.17
N LEU A 57 -2.40 4.89 -6.69
CA LEU A 57 -3.81 5.05 -6.33
C LEU A 57 -4.07 4.75 -4.85
N PHE A 58 -3.43 3.74 -4.27
CA PHE A 58 -3.45 3.55 -2.82
C PHE A 58 -2.87 4.77 -2.09
N GLY A 59 -1.76 5.33 -2.60
CA GLY A 59 -1.18 6.56 -2.07
C GLY A 59 -2.16 7.74 -2.03
N ILE A 60 -2.86 7.97 -3.14
CA ILE A 60 -3.93 8.98 -3.25
C ILE A 60 -5.04 8.70 -2.23
N GLY A 61 -5.51 7.46 -2.14
CA GLY A 61 -6.53 7.06 -1.17
C GLY A 61 -6.12 7.39 0.27
N TYR A 62 -4.89 7.06 0.67
CA TYR A 62 -4.41 7.38 2.02
C TYR A 62 -4.25 8.89 2.24
N ALA A 63 -3.86 9.66 1.23
CA ALA A 63 -3.84 11.12 1.32
C ALA A 63 -5.26 11.69 1.54
N MET A 64 -6.28 11.16 0.86
CA MET A 64 -7.69 11.53 1.08
C MET A 64 -8.12 11.23 2.52
N VAL A 65 -7.74 10.07 3.06
CA VAL A 65 -8.02 9.73 4.47
C VAL A 65 -7.32 10.71 5.43
N ALA A 66 -6.06 11.05 5.15
CA ALA A 66 -5.31 12.02 5.96
C ALA A 66 -5.93 13.42 5.96
N MET A 67 -6.53 13.83 4.83
CA MET A 67 -7.24 15.11 4.69
C MET A 67 -8.68 15.09 5.25
N GLY A 68 -9.15 13.94 5.75
CA GLY A 68 -10.50 13.83 6.31
C GLY A 68 -11.62 13.80 5.25
N THR A 69 -11.32 13.36 4.03
CA THR A 69 -12.34 13.23 2.97
C THR A 69 -13.44 12.23 3.37
N PRO A 70 -14.73 12.52 3.06
CA PRO A 70 -15.82 11.56 3.26
C PRO A 70 -15.53 10.21 2.58
N GLY A 71 -15.95 9.10 3.21
CA GLY A 71 -15.66 7.76 2.71
C GLY A 71 -14.26 7.23 3.10
N GLY A 72 -13.53 7.94 3.95
CA GLY A 72 -12.19 7.54 4.38
C GLY A 72 -12.14 6.14 4.99
N ARG A 73 -13.17 5.73 5.73
CA ARG A 73 -13.22 4.39 6.34
C ARG A 73 -13.25 3.28 5.29
N GLU A 74 -14.02 3.46 4.23
CA GLU A 74 -14.15 2.52 3.11
C GLU A 74 -12.83 2.41 2.33
N ILE A 75 -12.13 3.54 2.16
CA ILE A 75 -10.77 3.56 1.61
C ILE A 75 -9.80 2.76 2.48
N VAL A 76 -9.87 2.91 3.81
CA VAL A 76 -9.01 2.13 4.72
C VAL A 76 -9.33 0.63 4.65
N ILE A 77 -10.60 0.24 4.49
CA ILE A 77 -10.98 -1.17 4.30
C ILE A 77 -10.34 -1.73 3.05
N LEU A 78 -10.50 -1.07 1.90
CA LEU A 78 -9.90 -1.50 0.64
C LEU A 78 -8.37 -1.54 0.73
N GLY A 79 -7.76 -0.54 1.37
CA GLY A 79 -6.32 -0.48 1.62
C GLY A 79 -5.83 -1.64 2.49
N THR A 80 -6.59 -2.01 3.53
CA THR A 80 -6.26 -3.15 4.40
C THR A 80 -6.30 -4.46 3.63
N ILE A 81 -7.36 -4.69 2.83
CA ILE A 81 -7.50 -5.89 2.01
C ILE A 81 -6.35 -5.96 1.00
N GLY A 82 -6.07 -4.87 0.29
CA GLY A 82 -5.00 -4.80 -0.70
C GLY A 82 -3.63 -5.09 -0.11
N LYS A 83 -3.28 -4.44 1.01
CA LYS A 83 -1.98 -4.64 1.68
C LYS A 83 -1.82 -6.06 2.22
N LEU A 84 -2.83 -6.62 2.87
CA LEU A 84 -2.76 -8.02 3.33
C LEU A 84 -2.66 -8.99 2.15
N GLY A 85 -3.34 -8.72 1.05
CA GLY A 85 -3.21 -9.51 -0.18
C GLY A 85 -1.78 -9.50 -0.72
N VAL A 86 -1.14 -8.33 -0.81
CA VAL A 86 0.28 -8.21 -1.21
C VAL A 86 1.19 -8.97 -0.25
N VAL A 87 1.00 -8.82 1.06
CA VAL A 87 1.79 -9.54 2.07
C VAL A 87 1.70 -11.05 1.89
N LEU A 88 0.48 -11.58 1.71
CA LEU A 88 0.27 -13.02 1.53
C LEU A 88 0.90 -13.55 0.24
N LEU A 89 0.78 -12.80 -0.86
CA LEU A 89 1.39 -13.16 -2.14
C LEU A 89 2.93 -13.19 -2.04
N VAL A 90 3.51 -12.13 -1.50
CA VAL A 90 4.97 -12.02 -1.36
C VAL A 90 5.50 -13.06 -0.39
N ALA A 91 4.81 -13.32 0.73
CA ALA A 91 5.17 -14.38 1.66
C ALA A 91 5.13 -15.76 0.99
N GLY A 92 4.13 -16.05 0.17
CA GLY A 92 4.07 -17.28 -0.62
C GLY A 92 5.28 -17.43 -1.54
N HIS A 93 5.59 -16.40 -2.32
CA HIS A 93 6.77 -16.42 -3.21
C HIS A 93 8.11 -16.46 -2.47
N LEU A 94 8.19 -15.91 -1.26
CA LEU A 94 9.37 -16.04 -0.39
C LEU A 94 9.59 -17.49 0.03
N LEU A 95 8.53 -18.22 0.39
CA LEU A 95 8.62 -19.63 0.78
C LEU A 95 9.09 -20.53 -0.36
N TRP A 96 8.80 -20.17 -1.61
CA TRP A 96 9.32 -20.85 -2.79
C TRP A 96 10.71 -20.37 -3.24
N GLY A 97 11.27 -19.33 -2.61
CA GLY A 97 12.59 -18.78 -2.96
C GLY A 97 12.61 -17.91 -4.22
N HIS A 98 11.44 -17.45 -4.68
CA HIS A 98 11.29 -16.71 -5.94
C HIS A 98 11.15 -15.19 -5.74
N ALA A 99 10.99 -14.72 -4.50
CA ALA A 99 10.75 -13.31 -4.21
C ALA A 99 12.08 -12.54 -4.03
N PRO A 100 12.31 -11.45 -4.79
CA PRO A 100 13.46 -10.59 -4.58
C PRO A 100 13.35 -9.84 -3.25
N LEU A 101 14.49 -9.57 -2.61
CA LEU A 101 14.58 -8.94 -1.29
C LEU A 101 13.85 -7.58 -1.23
N GLY A 102 13.95 -6.77 -2.30
CA GLY A 102 13.27 -5.48 -2.36
C GLY A 102 11.74 -5.60 -2.23
N LEU A 103 11.16 -6.64 -2.84
CA LEU A 103 9.72 -6.91 -2.76
C LEU A 103 9.32 -7.40 -1.35
N ALA A 104 10.19 -8.18 -0.69
CA ALA A 104 9.99 -8.63 0.69
C ALA A 104 9.99 -7.46 1.68
N ILE A 105 10.90 -6.49 1.52
CA ILE A 105 10.95 -5.28 2.34
C ILE A 105 9.69 -4.45 2.12
N ALA A 106 9.26 -4.27 0.87
CA ALA A 106 8.03 -3.55 0.55
C ALA A 106 6.78 -4.21 1.18
N ALA A 107 6.69 -5.54 1.12
CA ALA A 107 5.63 -6.29 1.79
C ALA A 107 5.67 -6.13 3.32
N GLY A 108 6.87 -6.11 3.92
CA GLY A 108 7.03 -5.84 5.35
C GLY A 108 6.46 -4.48 5.78
N GLY A 109 6.73 -3.43 5.01
CA GLY A 109 6.14 -2.11 5.23
C GLY A 109 4.60 -2.13 5.10
N ASP A 110 4.09 -2.82 4.08
CA ASP A 110 2.65 -3.00 3.88
C ASP A 110 1.98 -3.73 5.04
N PHE A 111 2.64 -4.74 5.61
CA PHE A 111 2.15 -5.46 6.77
C PHE A 111 1.99 -4.54 7.98
N LEU A 112 2.99 -3.71 8.27
CA LEU A 112 2.91 -2.75 9.39
C LEU A 112 1.78 -1.75 9.21
N PHE A 113 1.60 -1.21 8.01
CA PHE A 113 0.46 -0.32 7.72
C PHE A 113 -0.88 -1.04 7.81
N ALA A 114 -0.97 -2.29 7.33
CA ALA A 114 -2.20 -3.08 7.43
C ALA A 114 -2.60 -3.32 8.90
N LEU A 115 -1.65 -3.63 9.78
CA LEU A 115 -1.91 -3.75 11.22
C LEU A 115 -2.42 -2.43 11.82
N ALA A 116 -1.78 -1.30 11.48
CA ALA A 116 -2.23 0.00 11.93
C ALA A 116 -3.65 0.34 11.43
N PHE A 117 -3.97 -0.03 10.19
CA PHE A 117 -5.30 0.16 9.60
C PHE A 117 -6.37 -0.69 10.29
N LEU A 118 -6.05 -1.93 10.65
CA LEU A 118 -6.94 -2.77 11.45
C LEU A 118 -7.25 -2.11 12.80
N VAL A 119 -6.24 -1.56 13.49
CA VAL A 119 -6.44 -0.82 14.75
C VAL A 119 -7.27 0.45 14.54
N TYR A 120 -7.07 1.17 13.43
CA TYR A 120 -7.89 2.32 13.08
C TYR A 120 -9.36 1.93 12.87
N LEU A 121 -9.61 0.84 12.14
CA LEU A 121 -10.95 0.36 11.80
C LEU A 121 -11.73 -0.19 12.99
N THR A 122 -11.04 -0.76 13.99
CA THR A 122 -11.69 -1.23 15.23
C THR A 122 -12.10 -0.06 16.12
N LYS A 123 -11.22 0.93 16.34
CA LYS A 123 -11.55 2.13 17.12
C LYS A 123 -12.69 2.97 16.55
N GLY A 124 -12.89 2.92 15.23
CA GLY A 124 -14.02 3.60 14.57
C GLY A 124 -15.37 2.89 14.70
N ARG A 125 -15.44 1.62 15.12
CA ARG A 125 -16.73 0.91 15.33
C ARG A 125 -17.43 1.36 16.60
N ASP A 126 -16.68 1.71 17.64
CA ASP A 126 -17.21 2.06 18.96
C ASP A 126 -17.90 3.44 19.00
N ALA A 127 -17.79 4.22 17.92
CA ALA A 127 -18.33 5.58 17.82
C ALA A 127 -19.65 5.69 17.04
N ARG A 128 -20.21 4.61 16.49
CA ARG A 128 -21.54 4.66 15.85
C ARG A 128 -22.63 4.45 16.91
N PRO A 129 -23.60 5.37 17.05
CA PRO A 129 -24.80 5.11 17.83
C PRO A 129 -25.53 3.92 17.23
N VAL A 130 -26.00 3.00 18.07
CA VAL A 130 -26.98 1.99 17.67
C VAL A 130 -28.25 2.75 17.29
N PRO A 131 -28.78 2.63 16.05
CA PRO A 131 -30.07 3.21 15.73
C PRO A 131 -31.14 2.56 16.60
N ALA A 132 -31.90 3.38 17.32
CA ALA A 132 -33.06 2.99 18.11
C ALA A 132 -34.22 2.55 17.20
#